data_AF-A1U8B9-F1
#
_entry.id   AF-A1U8B9-F1
#
_cell.length_a   1.000
_cell.length_b   1.000
_cell.length_c   1.000
_cell.angle_alpha   90.00
_cell.angle_beta   90.00
_cell.angle_gamma   90.00
#
_symmetry.space_group_name_H-M   'P 1'
#
loop_
_entity.id
_entity.type
_entity.pdbx_description
1 polymer ?
#
loop_
_entity_poly.entity_id
_entity_poly.type
_entity_poly.pdbx_seq_one_letter_code
_entity_poly.pdbx_strand_id
1 'polypeptide(L)' 'MTTTTLMKNLSSIPKAKRPQKVASLRNHIAAQLKLKGNEVAIQNALNQLVTQKFLQISDSGLEYLA' A
#
# COMPACT_ATOMS: atom_id res chain seq x y z
N MET A 1 -4.83 14.66 -0.98
CA MET A 1 -3.56 13.95 -0.66
C MET A 1 -3.39 12.85 -1.70
N THR A 2 -2.31 12.90 -2.49
CA THR A 2 -2.08 12.01 -3.63
C THR A 2 -1.37 10.72 -3.20
N THR A 3 -1.41 9.69 -4.05
CA THR A 3 -0.71 8.40 -3.91
C THR A 3 0.79 8.55 -3.61
N THR A 4 1.41 9.66 -4.02
CA THR A 4 2.80 10.03 -3.74
C THR A 4 3.11 10.14 -2.23
N THR A 5 2.21 10.70 -1.42
CA THR A 5 2.39 10.81 0.04
C THR A 5 2.38 9.44 0.71
N LEU A 6 1.59 8.52 0.16
CA LEU A 6 1.43 7.15 0.64
C LEU A 6 2.69 6.32 0.39
N MET A 7 3.25 6.42 -0.82
CA MET A 7 4.54 5.83 -1.17
C MET A 7 5.65 6.35 -0.27
N LYS A 8 5.69 7.67 -0.01
CA LYS A 8 6.69 8.27 0.89
C LYS A 8 6.57 7.75 2.33
N ASN A 9 5.34 7.59 2.83
CA ASN A 9 5.11 6.98 4.15
C ASN A 9 5.55 5.50 4.18
N LEU A 10 5.15 4.70 3.19
CA LEU A 10 5.56 3.30 3.07
C LEU A 10 7.08 3.14 2.95
N SER A 11 7.74 4.04 2.23
CA SER A 11 9.21 4.07 2.11
C SER A 11 9.89 4.45 3.43
N SER A 12 9.31 5.38 4.20
CA SER A 12 9.80 5.75 5.54
C SER A 12 9.61 4.64 6.57
N ILE A 13 8.71 3.68 6.35
CA ILE A 13 8.59 2.51 7.22
C ILE A 13 9.78 1.57 6.93
N PRO A 14 10.56 1.19 7.94
CA PRO A 14 11.68 0.27 7.75
C PRO A 14 11.17 -1.08 7.23
N LYS A 15 11.92 -1.73 6.31
CA LYS A 15 11.51 -2.97 5.62
C LYS A 15 10.91 -4.03 6.56
N ALA A 16 11.46 -4.19 7.76
CA ALA A 16 10.98 -5.14 8.77
C ALA A 16 9.58 -4.81 9.36
N LYS A 17 9.12 -3.56 9.27
CA LYS A 17 7.80 -3.12 9.73
C LYS A 17 6.82 -2.84 8.59
N ARG A 18 7.24 -3.02 7.34
CA ARG A 18 6.35 -2.82 6.19
C ARG A 18 5.29 -3.93 6.18
N PRO A 19 4.04 -3.61 5.79
CA PRO A 19 3.00 -4.61 5.74
C PRO A 19 3.33 -5.68 4.70
N GLN A 20 3.56 -6.92 5.13
CA GLN A 20 3.88 -8.04 4.22
C GLN A 20 2.62 -8.73 3.66
N LYS A 21 1.45 -8.46 4.26
CA LYS A 21 0.16 -9.00 3.85
C LYS A 21 -0.69 -7.93 3.17
N VAL A 22 -1.39 -8.31 2.10
CA VAL A 22 -2.33 -7.43 1.36
C VAL A 22 -3.35 -6.79 2.30
N ALA A 23 -3.89 -7.57 3.26
CA ALA A 23 -4.84 -7.06 4.25
C ALA A 23 -4.26 -5.94 5.14
N SER A 24 -3.03 -6.11 5.63
CA SER A 24 -2.35 -5.07 6.43
C SER A 24 -2.06 -3.83 5.60
N LEU A 25 -1.65 -3.99 4.34
CA LEU A 25 -1.41 -2.87 3.43
C LEU A 25 -2.69 -2.10 3.12
N ARG A 26 -3.79 -2.80 2.82
CA ARG A 26 -5.12 -2.19 2.63
C ARG A 26 -5.55 -1.40 3.86
N ASN A 27 -5.36 -1.94 5.05
CA ASN A 27 -5.70 -1.24 6.30
C ASN A 27 -4.80 -0.01 6.53
N HIS A 28 -3.53 -0.11 6.18
CA HIS A 28 -2.59 1.01 6.25
C HIS A 28 -2.97 2.13 5.27
N ILE A 29 -3.31 1.78 4.02
CA ILE A 29 -3.81 2.70 2.99
C ILE A 29 -5.10 3.38 3.48
N ALA A 30 -6.03 2.60 4.04
CA ALA A 30 -7.29 3.12 4.58
C ALA A 30 -7.06 4.14 5.70
N ALA A 31 -6.13 3.86 6.61
CA ALA A 31 -5.76 4.78 7.69
C ALA A 31 -5.04 6.04 7.17
N GLN A 32 -4.09 5.87 6.25
CA GLN A 32 -3.31 6.98 5.68
C GLN A 32 -4.15 7.93 4.83
N LEU A 33 -5.01 7.40 3.97
CA LEU A 33 -5.86 8.20 3.09
C LEU A 33 -7.21 8.55 3.71
N LYS A 34 -7.46 8.14 4.97
CA LYS A 34 -8.78 8.23 5.63
C LYS A 34 -9.91 7.65 4.76
N LEU A 35 -9.61 6.58 4.03
CA LEU A 35 -10.55 5.85 3.17
C LEU A 35 -11.21 4.68 3.92
N LYS A 36 -11.22 4.71 5.25
CA LYS A 36 -11.79 3.65 6.08
C LYS A 36 -13.28 3.49 5.74
N GLY A 37 -13.67 2.31 5.27
CA GLY A 37 -15.02 2.03 4.77
C GLY A 37 -15.23 2.27 3.25
N ASN A 38 -14.23 2.78 2.53
CA ASN A 38 -14.26 2.94 1.07
C ASN A 38 -13.31 1.94 0.40
N GLU A 39 -13.78 0.70 0.26
CA GLU A 39 -12.99 -0.43 -0.26
C GLU A 39 -12.52 -0.21 -1.71
N VAL A 40 -13.36 0.43 -2.53
CA VAL A 40 -13.04 0.75 -3.93
C VAL A 40 -11.84 1.70 -4.00
N ALA A 41 -11.85 2.77 -3.20
CA ALA A 41 -10.75 3.72 -3.18
C ALA A 41 -9.46 3.10 -2.61
N ILE A 42 -9.56 2.23 -1.61
CA ILE A 42 -8.42 1.47 -1.06
C ILE A 42 -7.82 0.56 -2.14
N GLN A 43 -8.66 -0.18 -2.87
CA GLN A 43 -8.21 -1.06 -3.94
C GLN A 43 -7.58 -0.26 -5.09
N ASN A 44 -8.13 0.90 -5.42
CA ASN A 44 -7.59 1.76 -6.47
C ASN A 44 -6.20 2.32 -6.08
N ALA A 45 -6.03 2.75 -4.83
CA ALA A 45 -4.74 3.15 -4.29
C ALA A 45 -3.73 1.99 -4.27
N LEU A 46 -4.16 0.78 -3.91
CA LEU A 46 -3.32 -0.41 -3.98
C LEU A 46 -2.89 -0.72 -5.41
N ASN A 47 -3.82 -0.68 -6.38
CA ASN A 47 -3.51 -0.87 -7.79
C ASN A 47 -2.53 0.19 -8.31
N GLN A 48 -2.66 1.44 -7.88
CA GLN A 48 -1.69 2.48 -8.21
C GLN A 48 -0.27 2.12 -7.71
N LEU A 49 -0.12 1.56 -6.51
CA LEU A 49 1.20 1.12 -6.01
C LEU A 49 1.80 0.00 -6.87
N VAL A 50 0.97 -0.91 -7.36
CA VAL A 50 1.37 -1.99 -8.27
C VAL A 50 1.74 -1.44 -9.65
N THR A 51 0.90 -0.58 -10.22
CA THR A 51 1.15 0.06 -11.52
C THR A 51 2.40 0.93 -11.50
N GLN A 52 2.70 1.60 -10.39
CA GLN A 52 3.91 2.39 -10.20
C GLN A 52 5.16 1.52 -9.94
N LYS A 53 5.05 0.19 -9.99
CA LYS A 53 6.12 -0.76 -9.67
C LYS A 53 6.77 -0.52 -8.29
N PHE A 54 6.00 0.02 -7.35
CA PHE A 54 6.49 0.24 -5.99
C PHE A 54 6.48 -1.07 -5.19
N LEU A 55 5.47 -1.90 -5.44
CA LEU A 55 5.33 -3.23 -4.89
C LEU A 55 4.62 -4.13 -5.90
N GLN A 56 4.80 -5.42 -5.74
CA GLN A 56 4.11 -6.46 -6.48
C GLN A 56 3.31 -7.32 -5.51
N ILE A 57 2.13 -7.77 -5.96
CA ILE A 57 1.34 -8.75 -5.23
C ILE A 57 1.61 -10.09 -5.90
N SER A 58 2.21 -11.01 -5.15
CA SER A 58 2.50 -12.37 -5.56
C SER A 58 1.62 -13.34 -4.77
N ASP A 59 1.53 -14.59 -5.21
CA ASP A 59 0.69 -15.62 -4.56
C ASP A 59 1.07 -15.83 -3.08
N SER A 60 2.36 -15.65 -2.75
CA SER A 60 2.86 -15.71 -1.37
C SER A 60 2.68 -14.42 -0.55
N GLY A 61 2.25 -13.30 -1.14
CA GLY A 61 2.00 -12.05 -0.41
C GLY A 61 2.42 -10.77 -1.14
N LEU A 62 3.00 -9.83 -0.39
CA LEU A 62 3.48 -8.54 -0.92
C LEU A 62 5.00 -8.53 -1.06
N GLU A 63 5.47 -8.14 -2.25
CA GLU A 63 6.89 -7.94 -2.55
C GLU A 63 7.17 -6.46 -2.80
N TYR A 64 8.01 -5.84 -1.99
CA TYR A 64 8.40 -4.44 -2.17
C TYR A 64 9.57 -4.36 -3.15
N LEU A 65 9.36 -3.68 -4.27
CA LEU A 65 10.37 -3.50 -5.32
C LEU A 65 11.29 -2.28 -5.05
N ALA A 66 10.96 -1.45 -4.04
CA ALA A 66 11.70 -0.26 -3.61
C ALA A 66 12.21 -0.37 -2.16
#